data_AF-A0A432G1N4-F1
#
_entry.id   AF-A0A432G1N4-F1
#
_cell.length_a   1.000
_cell.length_b   1.000
_cell.length_c   1.000
_cell.angle_alpha   90.00
_cell.angle_beta   90.00
_cell.angle_gamma   90.00
#
_symmetry.space_group_name_H-M   'P 1'
#
loop_
_entity.id
_entity.type
_entity.pdbx_description
1 polymer ?
#
loop_
_entity_poly.entity_id
_entity_poly.type
_entity_poly.pdbx_seq_one_letter_code
_entity_poly.pdbx_strand_id
1 'polypeptide(L)'
;MGVGFIAVSILLLTAANTVWAGCPASTVADMKGVKAGKYPQQYELAEFEKLAGCKMTFQGNPDIARLNGKIRGNPSSVPSVANRLPSEPLVYAPYDSIGKYGGTLDVLSNATEAGTSDFLSVRHVNLVRYSDDLQTIVPNIAKDWKWNSDFTQLTFYLRKGHRWSDGAPFTAEDVKFWYDHLGLSPLVMEKPKDYLLVAGKRMTVEVVDPQTVVFNLPAPKPGLLAHFATSFAQGFQPKHFLAPFHPELSANADKLAQKAGFENGLAVIKAYFGNSDWTDTPSPLLNSPDKVAKLPADVIPTLESHIYITDTTEGRHLVANPYFHIVDTQGNQLPYISEQDEIYANDNEVRILKLINAEADYKSQSLQLPSAPILLENQQKGDYTIHLRPEITLSTFAFNVTSADLEKRKVFGDLRFRQAMSVAINRAEINEV
;
A
#
# COMPACT_ATOMS: atom_id res chain seq x y z
N MET A 1 87.85 15.57 16.14
CA MET A 1 87.19 14.54 16.98
C MET A 1 85.70 14.75 16.83
N GLY A 2 85.00 13.77 16.27
CA GLY A 2 83.63 13.90 15.77
C GLY A 2 82.56 13.77 16.85
N VAL A 3 81.44 14.46 16.63
CA VAL A 3 80.21 14.35 17.40
C VAL A 3 79.20 13.60 16.52
N GLY A 4 78.79 12.40 16.94
CA GLY A 4 77.76 11.61 16.28
C GLY A 4 76.40 11.89 16.91
N PHE A 5 75.43 12.33 16.09
CA PHE A 5 74.02 12.44 16.44
C PHE A 5 73.31 11.11 16.11
N ILE A 6 72.56 10.57 17.08
CA ILE A 6 71.67 9.42 16.90
C ILE A 6 70.32 9.95 16.41
N ALA A 7 69.91 9.54 15.21
CA ALA A 7 68.58 9.81 14.67
C ALA A 7 67.62 8.67 15.05
N VAL A 8 66.53 9.00 15.76
CA VAL A 8 65.42 8.08 16.04
C VAL A 8 64.35 8.33 14.96
N SER A 9 64.15 7.33 14.10
CA SER A 9 63.06 7.34 13.11
C SER A 9 61.78 6.81 13.74
N ILE A 10 60.79 7.68 13.92
CA ILE A 10 59.41 7.30 14.27
C ILE A 10 58.66 7.01 12.96
N LEU A 11 58.30 5.74 12.75
CA LEU A 11 57.39 5.34 11.67
C LEU A 11 55.96 5.71 12.07
N LEU A 12 55.40 6.74 11.41
CA LEU A 12 53.97 7.07 11.48
C LEU A 12 53.20 6.16 10.52
N LEU A 13 52.51 5.16 11.07
CA LEU A 13 51.47 4.41 10.37
C LEU A 13 50.23 5.29 10.21
N THR A 14 50.06 5.89 9.02
CA THR A 14 48.81 6.55 8.65
C THR A 14 47.76 5.49 8.32
N ALA A 15 46.85 5.23 9.26
CA ALA A 15 45.62 4.52 8.95
C ALA A 15 44.79 5.38 7.97
N ALA A 16 44.65 4.91 6.73
CA ALA A 16 43.75 5.53 5.77
C ALA A 16 42.31 5.30 6.25
N ASN A 17 41.71 6.32 6.86
CA ASN A 17 40.26 6.39 6.99
C ASN A 17 39.68 6.54 5.58
N THR A 18 39.34 5.43 4.94
CA THR A 18 38.46 5.45 3.76
C THR A 18 37.10 5.96 4.21
N VAL A 19 36.89 7.27 4.08
CA VAL A 19 35.56 7.87 4.09
C VAL A 19 34.84 7.29 2.88
N TRP A 20 33.92 6.36 3.11
CA TRP A 20 33.07 5.86 2.05
C TRP A 20 32.25 7.04 1.51
N ALA A 21 32.34 7.30 0.21
CA ALA A 21 31.49 8.29 -0.43
C ALA A 21 30.02 7.90 -0.23
N GLY A 22 29.15 8.87 0.00
CA GLY A 22 27.70 8.64 0.08
C GLY A 22 27.18 7.98 -1.19
N CYS A 23 26.10 7.22 -1.07
CA CYS A 23 25.51 6.57 -2.24
C CYS A 23 25.08 7.59 -3.32
N PRO A 24 25.29 7.27 -4.61
CA PRO A 24 24.96 8.17 -5.70
C PRO A 24 23.46 8.44 -5.76
N ALA A 25 23.08 9.70 -5.97
CA ALA A 25 21.72 10.17 -6.20
C ALA A 25 21.16 9.63 -7.53
N SER A 26 20.86 8.33 -7.55
CA SER A 26 20.50 7.58 -8.74
C SER A 26 19.00 7.64 -8.94
N THR A 27 18.58 7.99 -10.14
CA THR A 27 17.17 8.08 -10.53
C THR A 27 16.94 7.26 -11.80
N VAL A 28 15.68 7.00 -12.14
CA VAL A 28 15.34 6.31 -13.39
C VAL A 28 15.85 7.10 -14.59
N ALA A 29 15.75 8.44 -14.55
CA ALA A 29 16.26 9.33 -15.58
C ALA A 29 17.79 9.38 -15.65
N ASP A 30 18.49 9.27 -14.52
CA ASP A 30 19.95 9.24 -14.46
C ASP A 30 20.45 8.35 -13.32
N MET A 31 20.87 7.13 -13.68
CA MET A 31 21.35 6.12 -12.74
C MET A 31 22.74 6.40 -12.16
N LYS A 32 23.44 7.48 -12.58
CA LYS A 32 24.77 7.86 -12.07
C LYS A 32 25.81 6.73 -12.09
N GLY A 33 25.71 5.83 -13.08
CA GLY A 33 26.61 4.69 -13.24
C GLY A 33 26.25 3.44 -12.43
N VAL A 34 25.20 3.48 -11.61
CA VAL A 34 24.66 2.29 -10.95
C VAL A 34 23.97 1.43 -12.00
N LYS A 35 24.34 0.14 -12.07
CA LYS A 35 23.71 -0.80 -13.02
C LYS A 35 22.31 -1.16 -12.54
N ALA A 36 21.44 -1.54 -13.49
CA ALA A 36 20.16 -2.13 -13.16
C ALA A 36 20.35 -3.42 -12.34
N GLY A 37 19.50 -3.60 -11.32
CA GLY A 37 19.45 -4.80 -10.49
C GLY A 37 18.55 -5.88 -11.08
N LYS A 38 18.09 -6.81 -10.23
CA LYS A 38 17.10 -7.83 -10.60
C LYS A 38 15.82 -7.23 -11.17
N TYR A 39 15.39 -6.08 -10.65
CA TYR A 39 14.18 -5.38 -11.08
C TYR A 39 14.51 -3.95 -11.51
N PRO A 40 13.87 -3.42 -12.57
CA PRO A 40 13.97 -2.01 -12.90
C PRO A 40 13.49 -1.15 -11.73
N GLN A 41 14.20 -0.06 -11.45
CA GLN A 41 13.80 1.02 -10.52
C GLN A 41 13.71 0.64 -9.02
N GLN A 42 13.91 -0.61 -8.63
CA GLN A 42 13.94 -1.01 -7.22
C GLN A 42 14.97 -2.11 -6.94
N TYR A 43 15.52 -2.09 -5.73
CA TYR A 43 16.64 -2.92 -5.32
C TYR A 43 16.44 -3.40 -3.88
N GLU A 44 16.96 -4.57 -3.57
CA GLU A 44 17.25 -4.90 -2.18
C GLU A 44 18.50 -4.12 -1.73
N LEU A 45 18.55 -3.65 -0.48
CA LEU A 45 19.61 -2.77 0.01
C LEU A 45 21.03 -3.29 -0.31
N ALA A 46 21.29 -4.56 -0.04
CA ALA A 46 22.60 -5.17 -0.28
C ALA A 46 22.97 -5.24 -1.78
N GLU A 47 21.97 -5.39 -2.66
CA GLU A 47 22.18 -5.34 -4.10
C GLU A 47 22.56 -3.92 -4.54
N PHE A 48 21.80 -2.91 -4.10
CA PHE A 48 22.09 -1.52 -4.44
C PHE A 48 23.47 -1.08 -3.96
N GLU A 49 23.80 -1.31 -2.68
CA GLU A 49 25.12 -0.96 -2.11
C GLU A 49 26.28 -1.60 -2.91
N LYS A 50 26.10 -2.86 -3.33
CA LYS A 50 27.09 -3.56 -4.16
C LYS A 50 27.21 -2.96 -5.56
N LEU A 51 26.09 -2.65 -6.22
CA LEU A 51 26.07 -2.09 -7.57
C LEU A 51 26.57 -0.65 -7.61
N ALA A 52 26.31 0.12 -6.55
CA ALA A 52 26.73 1.50 -6.40
C ALA A 52 28.13 1.67 -5.80
N GLY A 53 28.70 0.63 -5.19
CA GLY A 53 29.99 0.69 -4.52
C GLY A 53 29.98 1.63 -3.30
N CYS A 54 28.86 1.66 -2.57
CA CYS A 54 28.65 2.54 -1.42
C CYS A 54 28.15 1.76 -0.19
N LYS A 55 28.17 2.43 0.97
CA LYS A 55 27.42 2.00 2.16
C LYS A 55 26.36 3.05 2.45
N MET A 56 25.10 2.65 2.50
CA MET A 56 23.99 3.57 2.67
C MET A 56 23.90 4.06 4.11
N THR A 57 23.72 5.36 4.27
CA THR A 57 23.34 6.01 5.52
C THR A 57 21.89 6.44 5.43
N PHE A 58 21.15 6.37 6.54
CA PHE A 58 19.73 6.68 6.51
C PHE A 58 19.42 8.03 7.16
N GLN A 59 18.53 8.76 6.51
CA GLN A 59 17.95 10.00 7.01
C GLN A 59 16.43 9.97 6.83
N GLY A 60 15.71 10.70 7.66
CA GLY A 60 14.25 10.65 7.72
C GLY A 60 13.66 12.04 7.68
N ASN A 61 12.36 12.10 7.46
CA ASN A 61 11.61 13.35 7.48
C ASN A 61 11.88 14.12 8.79
N PRO A 62 12.38 15.38 8.73
CA PRO A 62 12.69 16.16 9.92
C PRO A 62 11.46 16.43 10.81
N ASP A 63 10.27 16.43 10.23
CA ASP A 63 9.00 16.66 10.93
C ASP A 63 8.40 15.38 11.53
N ILE A 64 9.03 14.21 11.33
CA ILE A 64 8.39 12.93 11.66
C ILE A 64 8.00 12.77 13.13
N ALA A 65 8.74 13.40 14.05
CA ALA A 65 8.40 13.39 15.47
C ALA A 65 7.11 14.20 15.75
N ARG A 66 6.95 15.35 15.08
CA ARG A 66 5.73 16.18 15.15
C ARG A 66 4.53 15.43 14.55
N LEU A 67 4.72 14.82 13.38
CA LEU A 67 3.67 14.05 12.69
C LEU A 67 3.23 12.84 13.53
N ASN A 68 4.18 12.07 14.07
CA ASN A 68 3.88 10.96 14.97
C ASN A 68 3.09 11.38 16.21
N GLY A 69 3.37 12.59 16.75
CA GLY A 69 2.61 13.14 17.87
C GLY A 69 1.13 13.38 17.58
N LYS A 70 0.71 13.42 16.31
CA LYS A 70 -0.71 13.51 15.92
C LYS A 70 -1.41 12.13 15.86
N ILE A 71 -0.66 11.02 15.87
CA ILE A 71 -1.21 9.66 15.75
C ILE A 71 -1.49 9.08 17.13
N ARG A 72 -2.76 8.99 17.53
CA ARG A 72 -3.12 8.37 18.81
C ARG A 72 -2.93 6.85 18.75
N GLY A 73 -2.25 6.32 19.76
CA GLY A 73 -1.88 4.90 19.85
C GLY A 73 -0.42 4.64 19.51
N ASN A 74 0.28 5.59 18.88
CA ASN A 74 1.71 5.49 18.63
C ASN A 74 2.55 5.81 19.88
N PRO A 75 3.78 5.26 19.98
CA PRO A 75 4.75 5.66 21.00
C PRO A 75 5.04 7.16 20.93
N SER A 76 5.22 7.81 22.09
CA SER A 76 5.48 9.26 22.17
C SER A 76 6.82 9.68 21.57
N SER A 77 7.80 8.77 21.51
CA SER A 77 9.11 8.99 20.91
C SER A 77 9.30 8.10 19.70
N VAL A 78 9.81 8.66 18.61
CA VAL A 78 10.17 7.91 17.41
C VAL A 78 11.65 7.52 17.48
N PRO A 79 12.01 6.23 17.29
CA PRO A 79 13.40 5.82 17.22
C PRO A 79 14.16 6.51 16.06
N SER A 80 15.49 6.46 16.10
CA SER A 80 16.31 6.87 14.95
C SER A 80 15.94 6.07 13.71
N VAL A 81 16.19 6.63 12.53
CA VAL A 81 15.84 6.00 11.24
C VAL A 81 16.44 4.60 11.11
N ALA A 82 17.71 4.43 11.48
CA ALA A 82 18.40 3.14 11.46
C ALA A 82 17.77 2.08 12.40
N ASN A 83 17.07 2.50 13.46
CA ASN A 83 16.42 1.59 14.43
C ASN A 83 14.94 1.33 14.13
N ARG A 84 14.31 2.13 13.27
CA ARG A 84 12.89 1.98 12.88
C ARG A 84 12.70 1.32 11.52
N LEU A 85 13.68 1.43 10.61
CA LEU A 85 13.69 0.69 9.35
C LEU A 85 13.93 -0.82 9.59
N PRO A 86 13.42 -1.70 8.70
CA PRO A 86 13.90 -3.08 8.66
C PRO A 86 15.40 -3.13 8.35
N SER A 87 16.05 -4.26 8.63
CA SER A 87 17.49 -4.44 8.32
C SER A 87 17.78 -4.49 6.82
N GLU A 88 16.76 -4.78 6.02
CA GLU A 88 16.79 -4.82 4.55
C GLU A 88 15.61 -3.98 4.02
N PRO A 89 15.67 -2.63 4.11
CA PRO A 89 14.66 -1.77 3.51
C PRO A 89 14.68 -1.93 1.99
N LEU A 90 13.53 -1.72 1.36
CA LEU A 90 13.45 -1.66 -0.09
C LEU A 90 14.08 -0.34 -0.54
N VAL A 91 15.02 -0.39 -1.48
CA VAL A 91 15.60 0.81 -2.09
C VAL A 91 14.86 1.09 -3.39
N TYR A 92 14.27 2.27 -3.50
CA TYR A 92 13.56 2.73 -4.69
C TYR A 92 14.36 3.83 -5.39
N ALA A 93 14.50 3.75 -6.72
CA ALA A 93 15.08 4.83 -7.51
C ALA A 93 13.96 5.79 -7.93
N PRO A 94 13.95 7.05 -7.43
CA PRO A 94 12.98 8.03 -7.89
C PRO A 94 13.08 8.25 -9.40
N TYR A 95 12.00 8.70 -10.02
CA TYR A 95 11.97 8.88 -11.48
C TYR A 95 12.95 9.94 -11.97
N ASP A 96 12.80 11.17 -11.48
CA ASP A 96 13.53 12.32 -12.04
C ASP A 96 14.62 12.83 -11.08
N SER A 97 14.28 12.96 -9.80
CA SER A 97 15.17 13.56 -8.80
C SER A 97 14.96 12.97 -7.40
N ILE A 98 15.97 13.10 -6.55
CA ILE A 98 15.84 12.87 -5.12
C ILE A 98 14.87 13.91 -4.54
N GLY A 99 13.83 13.43 -3.87
CA GLY A 99 12.78 14.28 -3.34
C GLY A 99 13.20 15.09 -2.11
N LYS A 100 12.31 15.99 -1.70
CA LYS A 100 12.45 16.81 -0.50
C LYS A 100 11.28 16.53 0.43
N TYR A 101 11.56 16.43 1.73
CA TYR A 101 10.51 16.22 2.72
C TYR A 101 9.62 17.44 2.87
N GLY A 102 8.34 17.19 3.15
CA GLY A 102 7.35 18.24 3.43
C GLY A 102 6.20 18.25 2.45
N GLY A 103 5.31 19.24 2.64
CA GLY A 103 4.13 19.41 1.82
C GLY A 103 2.96 18.50 2.20
N THR A 104 1.82 18.82 1.62
CA THR A 104 0.58 18.07 1.67
C THR A 104 0.24 17.63 0.26
N LEU A 105 -0.23 16.39 0.08
CA LEU A 105 -0.89 15.96 -1.15
C LEU A 105 -2.39 16.19 -1.02
N ASP A 106 -2.91 17.18 -1.74
CA ASP A 106 -4.32 17.54 -1.75
C ASP A 106 -5.06 16.75 -2.84
N VAL A 107 -6.11 16.01 -2.48
CA VAL A 107 -6.87 15.16 -3.41
C VAL A 107 -8.38 15.32 -3.24
N LEU A 108 -9.12 14.95 -4.29
CA LEU A 108 -10.59 14.93 -4.28
C LEU A 108 -11.15 13.53 -4.52
N SER A 109 -12.10 13.17 -3.68
CA SER A 109 -12.93 11.96 -3.81
C SER A 109 -14.41 12.33 -3.84
N ASN A 110 -15.29 11.41 -4.22
CA ASN A 110 -16.73 11.70 -4.29
C ASN A 110 -17.39 11.47 -2.92
N ALA A 111 -16.93 10.47 -2.18
CA ALA A 111 -17.44 10.11 -0.87
C ALA A 111 -16.44 9.18 -0.15
N THR A 112 -16.76 8.82 1.10
CA THR A 112 -16.03 7.86 1.93
C THR A 112 -15.73 6.52 1.24
N GLU A 113 -16.68 6.02 0.43
CA GLU A 113 -16.63 4.72 -0.25
C GLU A 113 -16.46 4.84 -1.79
N ALA A 114 -16.28 6.06 -2.32
CA ALA A 114 -16.22 6.34 -3.76
C ALA A 114 -15.12 7.36 -4.07
N GLY A 115 -14.04 6.91 -4.71
CA GLY A 115 -12.81 7.72 -4.89
C GLY A 115 -11.53 6.96 -4.51
N THR A 116 -11.71 5.86 -3.81
CA THR A 116 -10.70 5.19 -3.00
C THR A 116 -9.59 4.55 -3.81
N SER A 117 -9.79 4.07 -5.04
CA SER A 117 -8.66 3.49 -5.79
C SER A 117 -7.55 4.50 -6.07
N ASP A 118 -7.90 5.75 -6.42
CA ASP A 118 -6.90 6.79 -6.72
C ASP A 118 -6.09 7.13 -5.48
N PHE A 119 -6.79 7.50 -4.41
CA PHE A 119 -6.13 7.96 -3.20
C PHE A 119 -5.46 6.83 -2.41
N LEU A 120 -6.03 5.62 -2.42
CA LEU A 120 -5.35 4.46 -1.86
C LEU A 120 -4.12 4.09 -2.66
N SER A 121 -4.14 4.20 -4.00
CA SER A 121 -3.01 3.80 -4.83
C SER A 121 -1.70 4.52 -4.50
N VAL A 122 -1.77 5.74 -3.94
CA VAL A 122 -0.57 6.52 -3.55
C VAL A 122 0.00 6.16 -2.17
N ARG A 123 -0.71 5.34 -1.38
CA ARG A 123 -0.25 4.95 -0.02
C ARG A 123 -0.25 3.45 0.26
N HIS A 124 -1.00 2.68 -0.53
CA HIS A 124 -1.23 1.25 -0.34
C HIS A 124 0.05 0.43 -0.48
N VAL A 125 0.14 -0.64 0.30
CA VAL A 125 1.21 -1.63 0.23
C VAL A 125 0.64 -3.04 0.20
N ASN A 126 1.44 -3.97 -0.31
CA ASN A 126 1.08 -5.37 -0.49
C ASN A 126 2.33 -6.25 -0.27
N LEU A 127 2.16 -7.57 -0.15
CA LEU A 127 3.29 -8.51 -0.04
C LEU A 127 4.26 -8.35 -1.21
N VAL A 128 3.71 -8.22 -2.42
CA VAL A 128 4.41 -7.90 -3.67
C VAL A 128 3.65 -6.79 -4.39
N ARG A 129 4.17 -6.28 -5.50
CA ARG A 129 3.45 -5.32 -6.34
C ARG A 129 3.77 -5.55 -7.81
N TYR A 130 2.98 -4.99 -8.72
CA TYR A 130 3.46 -4.84 -10.09
C TYR A 130 4.48 -3.70 -10.15
N SER A 131 5.52 -3.89 -10.95
CA SER A 131 6.33 -2.77 -11.42
C SER A 131 5.55 -1.91 -12.40
N ASP A 132 6.17 -0.82 -12.80
CA ASP A 132 5.50 0.26 -13.52
C ASP A 132 5.28 -0.10 -15.01
N ASP A 133 5.78 -1.27 -15.43
CA ASP A 133 5.42 -1.95 -16.69
C ASP A 133 4.04 -2.63 -16.67
N LEU A 134 3.41 -2.72 -15.48
CA LEU A 134 2.14 -3.40 -15.22
C LEU A 134 2.14 -4.90 -15.60
N GLN A 135 3.31 -5.52 -15.69
CA GLN A 135 3.49 -6.91 -16.14
C GLN A 135 4.35 -7.71 -15.17
N THR A 136 5.42 -7.11 -14.65
CA THR A 136 6.37 -7.81 -13.80
C THR A 136 5.97 -7.64 -12.34
N ILE A 137 5.80 -8.76 -11.63
CA ILE A 137 5.61 -8.73 -10.17
C ILE A 137 6.99 -8.58 -9.53
N VAL A 138 7.10 -7.66 -8.57
CA VAL A 138 8.32 -7.27 -7.87
C VAL A 138 8.11 -7.23 -6.34
N PRO A 139 9.17 -7.35 -5.52
CA PRO A 139 9.10 -7.27 -4.07
C PRO A 139 8.47 -5.98 -3.54
N ASN A 140 7.79 -6.08 -2.40
CA ASN A 140 7.34 -4.93 -1.62
C ASN A 140 7.53 -5.22 -0.13
N ILE A 141 6.48 -5.55 0.63
CA ILE A 141 6.58 -5.93 2.05
C ILE A 141 7.36 -7.24 2.21
N ALA A 142 7.11 -8.22 1.33
CA ALA A 142 7.97 -9.39 1.17
C ALA A 142 9.19 -9.01 0.32
N LYS A 143 10.37 -9.48 0.73
CA LYS A 143 11.62 -9.29 -0.03
C LYS A 143 11.75 -10.28 -1.18
N ASP A 144 11.12 -11.45 -1.08
CA ASP A 144 11.12 -12.45 -2.14
C ASP A 144 9.95 -13.43 -1.98
N TRP A 145 9.69 -14.23 -3.01
CA TRP A 145 8.72 -15.31 -2.99
C TRP A 145 9.21 -16.51 -3.80
N LYS A 146 8.64 -17.68 -3.55
CA LYS A 146 8.95 -18.91 -4.28
C LYS A 146 7.73 -19.80 -4.43
N TRP A 147 7.50 -20.25 -5.66
CA TRP A 147 6.61 -21.38 -5.94
C TRP A 147 7.39 -22.69 -5.90
N ASN A 148 6.75 -23.75 -5.41
CA ASN A 148 7.20 -25.12 -5.71
C ASN A 148 6.87 -25.48 -7.17
N SER A 149 7.34 -26.66 -7.63
CA SER A 149 7.29 -27.05 -9.05
C SER A 149 5.89 -27.27 -9.62
N ASP A 150 4.87 -27.48 -8.78
CA ASP A 150 3.49 -27.75 -9.20
C ASP A 150 2.51 -26.60 -8.83
N PHE A 151 3.03 -25.46 -8.35
CA PHE A 151 2.24 -24.30 -7.92
C PHE A 151 1.22 -24.59 -6.80
N THR A 152 1.50 -25.58 -5.94
CA THR A 152 0.68 -25.89 -4.75
C THR A 152 1.26 -25.33 -3.46
N GLN A 153 2.47 -24.77 -3.48
CA GLN A 153 3.06 -24.07 -2.34
C GLN A 153 3.64 -22.73 -2.77
N LEU A 154 3.16 -21.64 -2.15
CA LEU A 154 3.70 -20.30 -2.30
C LEU A 154 4.36 -19.87 -0.99
N THR A 155 5.68 -19.74 -1.00
CA THR A 155 6.46 -19.23 0.13
C THR A 155 6.73 -17.75 -0.07
N PHE A 156 6.49 -16.94 0.96
CA PHE A 156 6.95 -15.54 1.03
C PHE A 156 8.07 -15.41 2.07
N TYR A 157 9.08 -14.62 1.73
CA TYR A 157 10.16 -14.22 2.63
C TYR A 157 9.98 -12.75 2.99
N LEU A 158 9.72 -12.47 4.26
CA LEU A 158 9.48 -11.13 4.80
C LEU A 158 10.79 -10.42 5.16
N ARG A 159 10.72 -9.09 5.23
CA ARG A 159 11.85 -8.25 5.63
C ARG A 159 12.12 -8.38 7.13
N LYS A 160 13.35 -8.73 7.51
CA LYS A 160 13.74 -8.82 8.92
C LYS A 160 13.71 -7.44 9.58
N GLY A 161 13.11 -7.36 10.77
CA GLY A 161 13.01 -6.13 11.56
C GLY A 161 11.95 -5.14 11.07
N HIS A 162 11.07 -5.53 10.14
CA HIS A 162 9.93 -4.71 9.74
C HIS A 162 9.00 -4.47 10.93
N ARG A 163 8.42 -3.27 10.99
CA ARG A 163 7.49 -2.87 12.04
C ARG A 163 6.19 -2.30 11.47
N TRP A 164 5.13 -2.45 12.25
CA TRP A 164 3.88 -1.70 12.11
C TRP A 164 4.09 -0.23 12.47
N SER A 165 3.13 0.62 12.11
CA SER A 165 3.18 2.07 12.37
C SER A 165 3.28 2.45 13.85
N ASP A 166 2.90 1.56 14.76
CA ASP A 166 3.02 1.74 16.22
C ASP A 166 4.37 1.20 16.77
N GLY A 167 5.24 0.70 15.90
CA GLY A 167 6.56 0.16 16.23
C GLY A 167 6.57 -1.33 16.61
N ALA A 168 5.40 -1.99 16.69
CA ALA A 168 5.32 -3.43 16.93
C ALA A 168 5.96 -4.22 15.77
N PRO A 169 6.58 -5.38 16.02
CA PRO A 169 7.20 -6.17 14.96
C PRO A 169 6.14 -6.73 13.99
N PHE A 170 6.41 -6.63 12.69
CA PHE A 170 5.65 -7.30 11.65
C PHE A 170 6.30 -8.65 11.32
N THR A 171 5.52 -9.74 11.33
CA THR A 171 6.01 -11.11 11.17
C THR A 171 5.04 -11.99 10.37
N ALA A 172 5.49 -13.20 10.02
CA ALA A 172 4.66 -14.24 9.39
C ALA A 172 3.39 -14.58 10.20
N GLU A 173 3.38 -14.35 11.52
CA GLU A 173 2.21 -14.52 12.37
C GLU A 173 1.07 -13.56 12.04
N ASP A 174 1.37 -12.36 11.52
CA ASP A 174 0.37 -11.37 11.10
C ASP A 174 -0.36 -11.82 9.81
N VAL A 175 0.37 -12.49 8.91
CA VAL A 175 -0.19 -13.12 7.70
C VAL A 175 -1.10 -14.29 8.08
N LYS A 176 -0.62 -15.18 8.97
CA LYS A 176 -1.41 -16.32 9.45
C LYS A 176 -2.65 -15.87 10.21
N PHE A 177 -2.52 -14.87 11.09
CA PHE A 177 -3.63 -14.29 11.84
C PHE A 177 -4.71 -13.74 10.91
N TRP A 178 -4.33 -12.93 9.91
CA TRP A 178 -5.27 -12.43 8.92
C TRP A 178 -6.02 -13.57 8.21
N TYR A 179 -5.30 -14.58 7.74
CA TYR A 179 -5.92 -15.68 7.00
C TYR A 179 -6.90 -16.49 7.86
N ASP A 180 -6.45 -16.95 9.04
CA ASP A 180 -7.22 -17.88 9.88
C ASP A 180 -8.35 -17.20 10.66
N HIS A 181 -8.10 -16.01 11.22
CA HIS A 181 -9.00 -15.38 12.20
C HIS A 181 -9.77 -14.18 11.67
N LEU A 182 -9.45 -13.67 10.49
CA LEU A 182 -10.22 -12.61 9.83
C LEU A 182 -10.85 -13.11 8.53
N GLY A 183 -10.03 -13.47 7.54
CA GLY A 183 -10.51 -13.82 6.20
C GLY A 183 -11.33 -15.11 6.12
N LEU A 184 -10.95 -16.15 6.87
CA LEU A 184 -11.69 -17.43 6.93
C LEU A 184 -12.65 -17.54 8.12
N SER A 185 -12.60 -16.61 9.08
CA SER A 185 -13.38 -16.71 10.31
C SER A 185 -14.84 -16.35 10.04
N PRO A 186 -15.80 -17.28 10.26
CA PRO A 186 -17.22 -16.99 10.10
C PRO A 186 -17.74 -15.99 11.14
N LEU A 187 -16.95 -15.71 12.18
CA LEU A 187 -17.24 -14.69 13.20
C LEU A 187 -17.01 -13.26 12.69
N VAL A 188 -16.17 -13.10 11.66
CA VAL A 188 -15.79 -11.80 11.09
C VAL A 188 -16.38 -11.66 9.68
N MET A 189 -16.21 -12.68 8.84
CA MET A 189 -16.69 -12.72 7.46
C MET A 189 -17.70 -13.85 7.29
N GLU A 190 -18.96 -13.54 6.99
CA GLU A 190 -20.03 -14.55 6.85
C GLU A 190 -19.64 -15.67 5.87
N LYS A 191 -18.95 -15.30 4.78
CA LYS A 191 -18.41 -16.22 3.79
C LYS A 191 -16.98 -15.84 3.43
N PRO A 192 -16.05 -16.81 3.34
CA PRO A 192 -14.73 -16.56 2.78
C PRO A 192 -14.82 -16.00 1.37
N LYS A 193 -13.93 -15.07 1.03
CA LYS A 193 -13.76 -14.60 -0.34
C LYS A 193 -13.13 -15.68 -1.21
N ASP A 194 -13.51 -15.74 -2.48
CA ASP A 194 -13.02 -16.78 -3.42
C ASP A 194 -11.50 -16.80 -3.58
N TYR A 195 -10.82 -15.65 -3.42
CA TYR A 195 -9.37 -15.61 -3.53
C TYR A 195 -8.66 -16.36 -2.37
N LEU A 196 -9.30 -16.47 -1.21
CA LEU A 196 -8.81 -17.23 -0.05
C LEU A 196 -9.01 -18.75 -0.20
N LEU A 197 -9.79 -19.16 -1.19
CA LEU A 197 -10.11 -20.55 -1.49
C LEU A 197 -9.45 -21.01 -2.79
N VAL A 198 -9.29 -22.32 -2.94
CA VAL A 198 -8.82 -22.97 -4.15
C VAL A 198 -9.85 -24.05 -4.50
N ALA A 199 -10.59 -23.83 -5.58
CA ALA A 199 -11.72 -24.69 -5.97
C ALA A 199 -12.71 -24.96 -4.81
N GLY A 200 -13.05 -23.91 -4.05
CA GLY A 200 -13.96 -23.98 -2.90
C GLY A 200 -13.35 -24.60 -1.62
N LYS A 201 -12.07 -25.01 -1.65
CA LYS A 201 -11.38 -25.57 -0.48
C LYS A 201 -10.44 -24.54 0.13
N ARG A 202 -10.34 -24.51 1.46
CA ARG A 202 -9.38 -23.65 2.17
C ARG A 202 -7.94 -24.06 1.85
N MET A 203 -7.05 -23.07 1.77
CA MET A 203 -5.61 -23.26 1.88
C MET A 203 -5.23 -23.43 3.36
N THR A 204 -3.97 -23.71 3.64
CA THR A 204 -3.40 -23.55 4.99
C THR A 204 -2.22 -22.60 4.94
N VAL A 205 -2.10 -21.74 5.95
CA VAL A 205 -0.95 -20.85 6.14
C VAL A 205 -0.08 -21.36 7.27
N GLU A 206 1.17 -21.68 6.95
CA GLU A 206 2.19 -22.17 7.87
C GLU A 206 3.22 -21.07 8.13
N VAL A 207 3.54 -20.87 9.40
CA VAL A 207 4.64 -20.00 9.84
C VAL A 207 5.84 -20.91 10.09
N VAL A 208 6.86 -20.82 9.24
CA VAL A 208 8.11 -21.58 9.40
C VAL A 208 9.01 -20.89 10.42
N ASP A 209 9.11 -19.57 10.31
CA ASP A 209 9.83 -18.68 11.23
C ASP A 209 9.23 -17.25 11.11
N PRO A 210 9.66 -16.26 11.93
CA PRO A 210 9.09 -14.92 11.89
C PRO A 210 9.15 -14.20 10.53
N GLN A 211 10.05 -14.59 9.63
CA GLN A 211 10.22 -14.03 8.28
C GLN A 211 9.78 -14.98 7.16
N THR A 212 9.30 -16.19 7.44
CA THR A 212 8.96 -17.17 6.40
C THR A 212 7.54 -17.70 6.60
N VAL A 213 6.68 -17.42 5.63
CA VAL A 213 5.28 -17.88 5.60
C VAL A 213 5.02 -18.70 4.33
N VAL A 214 4.36 -19.84 4.48
CA VAL A 214 4.04 -20.77 3.40
C VAL A 214 2.53 -20.93 3.27
N PHE A 215 2.00 -20.61 2.10
CA PHE A 215 0.64 -20.97 1.71
C PHE A 215 0.67 -22.34 1.04
N ASN A 216 0.03 -23.34 1.65
CA ASN A 216 -0.17 -24.66 1.07
C ASN A 216 -1.58 -24.73 0.45
N LEU A 217 -1.63 -25.00 -0.85
CA LEU A 217 -2.83 -24.96 -1.67
C LEU A 217 -3.29 -26.40 -2.00
N PRO A 218 -4.60 -26.70 -1.97
CA PRO A 218 -5.11 -28.03 -2.31
C PRO A 218 -5.10 -28.32 -3.83
N ALA A 219 -4.82 -27.33 -4.67
CA ALA A 219 -4.62 -27.46 -6.11
C ALA A 219 -3.81 -26.26 -6.64
N PRO A 220 -3.22 -26.35 -7.86
CA PRO A 220 -2.46 -25.24 -8.44
C PRO A 220 -3.30 -23.96 -8.59
N LYS A 221 -2.81 -22.82 -8.06
CA LYS A 221 -3.42 -21.48 -8.24
C LYS A 221 -2.34 -20.41 -8.46
N PRO A 222 -1.67 -20.39 -9.62
CA PRO A 222 -0.57 -19.45 -9.89
C PRO A 222 -1.00 -17.98 -9.80
N GLY A 223 -2.28 -17.68 -10.06
CA GLY A 223 -2.84 -16.33 -9.94
C GLY A 223 -2.89 -15.76 -8.51
N LEU A 224 -2.63 -16.57 -7.46
CA LEU A 224 -2.61 -16.09 -6.08
C LEU A 224 -1.54 -15.02 -5.86
N LEU A 225 -0.38 -15.15 -6.51
CA LEU A 225 0.70 -14.15 -6.40
C LEU A 225 0.25 -12.80 -6.98
N ALA A 226 -0.41 -12.81 -8.13
CA ALA A 226 -0.94 -11.60 -8.76
C ALA A 226 -2.03 -10.94 -7.91
N HIS A 227 -2.86 -11.73 -7.22
CA HIS A 227 -3.82 -11.20 -6.26
C HIS A 227 -3.13 -10.41 -5.15
N PHE A 228 -2.06 -10.96 -4.56
CA PHE A 228 -1.25 -10.25 -3.56
C PHE A 228 -0.40 -9.11 -4.14
N ALA A 229 -0.45 -8.85 -5.45
CA ALA A 229 0.22 -7.71 -6.07
C ALA A 229 -0.71 -6.51 -6.30
N THR A 230 -2.01 -6.75 -6.53
CA THR A 230 -2.97 -5.71 -6.96
C THR A 230 -4.14 -5.51 -6.02
N SER A 231 -4.45 -6.50 -5.19
CA SER A 231 -5.63 -6.42 -4.35
C SER A 231 -5.48 -5.29 -3.33
N PHE A 232 -6.57 -4.57 -3.08
CA PHE A 232 -6.68 -3.70 -1.93
C PHE A 232 -6.93 -4.51 -0.64
N ALA A 233 -7.32 -5.79 -0.75
CA ALA A 233 -7.31 -6.70 0.39
C ALA A 233 -5.87 -7.14 0.70
N GLN A 234 -5.32 -6.61 1.80
CA GLN A 234 -3.96 -6.93 2.25
C GLN A 234 -3.90 -8.32 2.87
N GLY A 235 -2.89 -9.11 2.47
CA GLY A 235 -2.64 -10.46 2.97
C GLY A 235 -2.04 -10.54 4.39
N PHE A 236 -2.28 -9.54 5.23
CA PHE A 236 -1.74 -9.40 6.58
C PHE A 236 -2.57 -8.40 7.38
N GLN A 237 -2.63 -8.57 8.71
CA GLN A 237 -3.26 -7.63 9.65
C GLN A 237 -2.53 -7.68 11.00
N PRO A 238 -2.49 -6.59 11.78
CA PRO A 238 -1.70 -6.51 13.01
C PRO A 238 -2.27 -7.41 14.11
N LYS A 239 -1.71 -8.61 14.24
CA LYS A 239 -2.15 -9.61 15.22
C LYS A 239 -2.10 -9.06 16.63
N HIS A 240 -1.02 -8.36 16.98
CA HIS A 240 -0.84 -7.79 18.32
C HIS A 240 -1.94 -6.82 18.71
N PHE A 241 -2.57 -6.16 17.74
CA PHE A 241 -3.58 -5.15 17.94
C PHE A 241 -5.01 -5.71 17.93
N LEU A 242 -5.32 -6.58 16.96
CA LEU A 242 -6.68 -7.11 16.79
C LEU A 242 -6.96 -8.38 17.62
N ALA A 243 -5.96 -9.26 17.82
CA ALA A 243 -6.16 -10.52 18.54
C ALA A 243 -6.69 -10.35 19.98
N PRO A 244 -6.33 -9.30 20.76
CA PRO A 244 -6.91 -9.05 22.08
C PRO A 244 -8.44 -8.91 22.08
N PHE A 245 -9.03 -8.49 20.95
CA PHE A 245 -10.48 -8.33 20.75
C PHE A 245 -11.12 -9.55 20.06
N HIS A 246 -10.35 -10.58 19.68
CA HIS A 246 -10.90 -11.77 19.03
C HIS A 246 -11.28 -12.82 20.09
N PRO A 247 -12.54 -13.30 20.16
CA PRO A 247 -13.01 -14.16 21.24
C PRO A 247 -12.34 -15.54 21.28
N GLU A 248 -11.91 -16.07 20.13
CA GLU A 248 -11.16 -17.33 20.08
C GLU A 248 -9.68 -17.19 20.53
N LEU A 249 -9.16 -15.96 20.58
CA LEU A 249 -7.76 -15.69 20.91
C LEU A 249 -7.58 -15.02 22.28
N SER A 250 -8.66 -14.47 22.85
CA SER A 250 -8.63 -13.73 24.09
C SER A 250 -9.91 -13.93 24.89
N ALA A 251 -9.78 -14.57 26.06
CA ALA A 251 -10.89 -14.72 27.01
C ALA A 251 -11.39 -13.38 27.60
N ASN A 252 -10.64 -12.29 27.38
CA ASN A 252 -11.00 -10.94 27.84
C ASN A 252 -11.54 -10.05 26.71
N ALA A 253 -11.71 -10.58 25.49
CA ALA A 253 -12.14 -9.81 24.32
C ALA A 253 -13.37 -8.94 24.61
N ASP A 254 -14.45 -9.56 25.11
CA ASP A 254 -15.71 -8.87 25.37
C ASP A 254 -15.59 -7.88 26.53
N LYS A 255 -14.84 -8.23 27.58
CA LYS A 255 -14.61 -7.31 28.72
C LYS A 255 -13.84 -6.07 28.28
N LEU A 256 -12.87 -6.22 27.38
CA LEU A 256 -12.10 -5.11 26.84
C LEU A 256 -12.99 -4.22 25.95
N ALA A 257 -13.78 -4.83 25.08
CA ALA A 257 -14.73 -4.13 24.21
C ALA A 257 -15.80 -3.35 25.00
N GLN A 258 -16.37 -3.96 26.04
CA GLN A 258 -17.40 -3.34 26.87
C GLN A 258 -16.87 -2.11 27.63
N LYS A 259 -15.59 -2.10 28.03
CA LYS A 259 -14.95 -0.89 28.59
C LYS A 259 -14.93 0.28 27.60
N ALA A 260 -14.83 -0.02 26.30
CA ALA A 260 -14.91 0.96 25.24
C ALA A 260 -16.35 1.26 24.78
N GLY A 261 -17.37 0.61 25.35
CA GLY A 261 -18.78 0.79 24.98
C GLY A 261 -19.22 -0.01 23.74
N PHE A 262 -18.45 -1.03 23.37
CA PHE A 262 -18.84 -2.01 22.35
C PHE A 262 -19.54 -3.22 22.98
N GLU A 263 -20.39 -3.88 22.21
CA GLU A 263 -21.15 -5.05 22.68
C GLU A 263 -20.22 -6.22 23.05
N ASN A 264 -19.26 -6.51 22.19
CA ASN A 264 -18.32 -7.63 22.29
C ASN A 264 -17.04 -7.33 21.50
N GLY A 265 -16.04 -8.21 21.61
CA GLY A 265 -14.76 -8.06 20.94
C GLY A 265 -14.86 -7.98 19.40
N LEU A 266 -15.74 -8.78 18.80
CA LEU A 266 -15.97 -8.77 17.35
C LEU A 266 -16.49 -7.42 16.84
N ALA A 267 -17.29 -6.71 17.65
CA ALA A 267 -17.74 -5.36 17.30
C ALA A 267 -16.59 -4.34 17.24
N VAL A 268 -15.53 -4.52 18.04
CA VAL A 268 -14.30 -3.70 17.94
C VAL A 268 -13.51 -4.07 16.70
N ILE A 269 -13.34 -5.37 16.41
CA ILE A 269 -12.69 -5.82 15.17
C ILE A 269 -13.40 -5.25 13.95
N LYS A 270 -14.74 -5.34 13.90
CA LYS A 270 -15.57 -4.77 12.84
C LYS A 270 -15.44 -3.24 12.73
N ALA A 271 -15.21 -2.52 13.84
CA ALA A 271 -14.99 -1.08 13.79
C ALA A 271 -13.64 -0.70 13.16
N TYR A 272 -12.59 -1.52 13.37
CA TYR A 272 -11.25 -1.29 12.78
C TYR A 272 -11.07 -1.87 11.38
N PHE A 273 -11.52 -3.10 11.18
CA PHE A 273 -11.29 -3.91 9.98
C PHE A 273 -12.49 -3.90 9.02
N GLY A 274 -13.67 -3.49 9.50
CA GLY A 274 -14.90 -3.45 8.70
C GLY A 274 -15.59 -4.80 8.50
N ASN A 275 -16.58 -4.80 7.59
CA ASN A 275 -17.31 -6.01 7.14
C ASN A 275 -16.81 -6.52 5.78
N SER A 276 -15.80 -5.86 5.24
CA SER A 276 -15.14 -6.16 4.00
C SER A 276 -13.66 -6.17 4.29
N ASP A 277 -12.92 -7.05 3.62
CA ASP A 277 -11.47 -7.05 3.60
C ASP A 277 -10.90 -5.98 2.66
N TRP A 278 -11.77 -5.18 2.05
CA TRP A 278 -11.42 -4.04 1.24
C TRP A 278 -11.08 -2.82 2.12
N THR A 279 -10.07 -2.04 1.75
CA THR A 279 -9.50 -0.93 2.56
C THR A 279 -10.38 0.32 2.68
N ASP A 280 -11.54 0.36 2.03
CA ASP A 280 -12.44 1.53 1.99
C ASP A 280 -13.38 1.58 3.20
N THR A 281 -13.21 0.65 4.15
CA THR A 281 -14.04 0.60 5.35
C THR A 281 -13.80 1.84 6.20
N PRO A 282 -14.88 2.57 6.58
CA PRO A 282 -14.77 3.71 7.49
C PRO A 282 -13.99 3.34 8.75
N SER A 283 -13.06 4.19 9.17
CA SER A 283 -12.30 3.95 10.39
C SER A 283 -13.15 4.19 11.65
N PRO A 284 -12.69 3.82 12.85
CA PRO A 284 -13.41 4.14 14.09
C PRO A 284 -13.65 5.63 14.33
N LEU A 285 -12.81 6.51 13.75
CA LEU A 285 -13.02 7.97 13.77
C LEU A 285 -14.36 8.36 13.12
N LEU A 286 -14.79 7.64 12.08
CA LEU A 286 -16.02 7.91 11.35
C LEU A 286 -17.18 6.99 11.79
N ASN A 287 -16.94 5.68 11.93
CA ASN A 287 -18.01 4.72 12.21
C ASN A 287 -18.37 4.59 13.70
N SER A 288 -17.48 5.01 14.59
CA SER A 288 -17.62 4.87 16.05
C SER A 288 -17.10 6.09 16.81
N PRO A 289 -17.42 7.34 16.41
CA PRO A 289 -16.81 8.56 16.96
C PRO A 289 -17.01 8.71 18.47
N ASP A 290 -18.16 8.28 19.00
CA ASP A 290 -18.46 8.35 20.45
C ASP A 290 -17.68 7.34 21.30
N LYS A 291 -17.01 6.36 20.65
CA LYS A 291 -16.32 5.24 21.30
C LYS A 291 -14.83 5.24 21.05
N VAL A 292 -14.36 5.83 19.94
CA VAL A 292 -12.96 5.77 19.50
C VAL A 292 -11.99 6.25 20.58
N ALA A 293 -12.32 7.30 21.33
CA ALA A 293 -11.49 7.83 22.42
C ALA A 293 -11.22 6.80 23.55
N LYS A 294 -12.04 5.75 23.68
CA LYS A 294 -11.88 4.66 24.66
C LYS A 294 -11.15 3.44 24.11
N LEU A 295 -10.90 3.41 22.81
CA LEU A 295 -10.09 2.38 22.15
C LEU A 295 -8.59 2.67 22.30
N PRO A 296 -7.68 1.70 22.10
CA PRO A 296 -6.24 1.94 22.24
C PRO A 296 -5.63 2.87 21.18
N ALA A 297 -6.22 2.97 19.99
CA ALA A 297 -5.76 3.83 18.89
C ALA A 297 -6.94 4.35 18.06
N ASP A 298 -6.76 5.43 17.29
CA ASP A 298 -7.83 5.97 16.44
C ASP A 298 -8.10 5.08 15.23
N VAL A 299 -7.04 4.54 14.65
CA VAL A 299 -7.07 3.62 13.52
C VAL A 299 -6.18 2.42 13.78
N ILE A 300 -6.35 1.38 12.97
CA ILE A 300 -5.54 0.17 13.04
C ILE A 300 -4.08 0.47 12.66
N PRO A 301 -3.07 -0.11 13.34
CA PRO A 301 -1.68 -0.01 12.90
C PRO A 301 -1.52 -0.52 11.46
N THR A 302 -0.72 0.18 10.65
CA THR A 302 -0.59 -0.09 9.21
C THR A 302 0.87 -0.15 8.75
N LEU A 303 1.10 -0.78 7.61
CA LEU A 303 2.37 -0.76 6.87
C LEU A 303 2.37 0.24 5.70
N GLU A 304 1.25 0.94 5.50
CA GLU A 304 1.10 1.97 4.47
C GLU A 304 1.96 3.20 4.73
N SER A 305 2.16 4.02 3.70
CA SER A 305 3.03 5.21 3.79
C SER A 305 2.46 6.32 4.66
N HIS A 306 1.13 6.39 4.84
CA HIS A 306 0.43 7.42 5.61
C HIS A 306 -0.68 6.84 6.47
N ILE A 307 -0.97 7.51 7.59
CA ILE A 307 -1.88 7.05 8.64
C ILE A 307 -2.91 8.14 8.91
N TYR A 308 -4.17 7.74 8.99
CA TYR A 308 -5.28 8.62 9.35
C TYR A 308 -5.11 9.25 10.72
N ILE A 309 -5.35 10.56 10.77
CA ILE A 309 -5.53 11.31 12.01
C ILE A 309 -6.89 12.01 12.07
N THR A 310 -7.58 12.12 10.93
CA THR A 310 -9.01 12.45 10.84
C THR A 310 -9.68 11.60 9.76
N ASP A 311 -10.97 11.31 9.96
CA ASP A 311 -11.84 10.63 8.98
C ASP A 311 -13.28 11.05 9.31
N THR A 312 -13.90 11.80 8.40
CA THR A 312 -15.25 12.38 8.58
C THR A 312 -16.11 12.15 7.33
N THR A 313 -17.34 12.65 7.35
CA THR A 313 -18.24 12.66 6.18
C THR A 313 -17.85 13.67 5.11
N GLU A 314 -16.84 14.52 5.36
CA GLU A 314 -16.38 15.58 4.48
C GLU A 314 -14.98 15.32 3.92
N GLY A 315 -14.20 14.44 4.54
CA GLY A 315 -12.84 14.17 4.13
C GLY A 315 -12.01 13.41 5.16
N ARG A 316 -10.72 13.25 4.85
CA ARG A 316 -9.72 12.59 5.68
C ARG A 316 -8.41 13.35 5.62
N HIS A 317 -7.68 13.30 6.73
CA HIS A 317 -6.34 13.84 6.82
C HIS A 317 -5.40 12.76 7.35
N LEU A 318 -4.27 12.59 6.67
CA LEU A 318 -3.28 11.57 6.98
C LEU A 318 -1.89 12.19 7.14
N VAL A 319 -1.05 11.53 7.94
CA VAL A 319 0.36 11.91 8.12
C VAL A 319 1.30 10.74 7.86
N ALA A 320 2.53 11.05 7.46
CA ALA A 320 3.55 10.06 7.12
C ALA A 320 3.79 9.04 8.25
N ASN A 321 3.89 7.77 7.86
CA ASN A 321 4.17 6.65 8.76
C ASN A 321 5.66 6.64 9.17
N PRO A 322 6.00 6.78 10.47
CA PRO A 322 7.39 6.78 10.92
C PRO A 322 8.15 5.47 10.67
N TYR A 323 7.44 4.36 10.47
CA TYR A 323 8.01 3.02 10.31
C TYR A 323 7.93 2.49 8.87
N PHE A 324 7.64 3.35 7.88
CA PHE A 324 7.58 2.93 6.47
C PHE A 324 8.92 2.35 5.99
N HIS A 325 8.88 1.24 5.24
CA HIS A 325 10.02 0.35 5.00
C HIS A 325 10.87 0.70 3.77
N ILE A 326 10.49 1.72 3.01
CA ILE A 326 11.14 2.08 1.74
C ILE A 326 12.07 3.27 1.96
N VAL A 327 13.24 3.22 1.33
CA VAL A 327 14.18 4.33 1.22
C VAL A 327 14.46 4.64 -0.25
N ASP A 328 14.88 5.87 -0.55
CA ASP A 328 15.44 6.18 -1.86
C ASP A 328 16.92 5.75 -2.01
N THR A 329 17.51 6.02 -3.16
CA THR A 329 18.92 5.70 -3.47
C THR A 329 19.96 6.48 -2.67
N GLN A 330 19.55 7.51 -1.92
CA GLN A 330 20.39 8.25 -0.97
C GLN A 330 20.09 7.91 0.50
N GLY A 331 19.19 6.96 0.76
CA GLY A 331 18.82 6.54 2.10
C GLY A 331 17.82 7.48 2.79
N ASN A 332 17.11 8.33 2.04
CA ASN A 332 15.94 9.04 2.56
C ASN A 332 14.81 8.04 2.78
N GLN A 333 14.36 7.85 4.01
CA GLN A 333 13.17 7.07 4.31
C GLN A 333 11.93 7.78 3.77
N LEU A 334 11.19 7.09 2.91
CA LEU A 334 9.94 7.56 2.35
C LEU A 334 8.80 7.52 3.38
N PRO A 335 7.67 8.22 3.15
CA PRO A 335 7.40 9.13 2.04
C PRO A 335 8.13 10.49 2.16
N TYR A 336 8.32 11.16 1.03
CA TYR A 336 8.76 12.57 1.02
C TYR A 336 7.64 13.49 1.48
N ILE A 337 6.45 13.31 0.92
CA ILE A 337 5.26 14.06 1.28
C ILE A 337 4.92 13.76 2.75
N SER A 338 4.69 14.82 3.54
CA SER A 338 4.49 14.68 4.98
C SER A 338 3.03 14.36 5.34
N GLU A 339 2.09 14.96 4.61
CA GLU A 339 0.67 14.95 4.95
C GLU A 339 -0.15 14.70 3.67
N GLN A 340 -1.35 14.13 3.79
CA GLN A 340 -2.29 13.98 2.69
C GLN A 340 -3.65 14.49 3.14
N ASP A 341 -4.32 15.28 2.30
CA ASP A 341 -5.66 15.81 2.58
C ASP A 341 -6.63 15.38 1.48
N GLU A 342 -7.65 14.62 1.86
CA GLU A 342 -8.69 14.13 0.96
C GLU A 342 -10.00 14.83 1.28
N ILE A 343 -10.54 15.58 0.32
CA ILE A 343 -11.84 16.27 0.45
C ILE A 343 -12.90 15.56 -0.40
N TYR A 344 -14.10 15.41 0.16
CA TYR A 344 -15.23 14.83 -0.55
C TYR A 344 -16.04 15.90 -1.31
N ALA A 345 -15.97 15.82 -2.63
CA ALA A 345 -16.70 16.65 -3.58
C ALA A 345 -17.51 15.76 -4.53
N ASN A 346 -18.70 15.35 -4.09
CA ASN A 346 -19.59 14.48 -4.87
C ASN A 346 -20.13 15.17 -6.13
N ASP A 347 -20.54 16.43 -6.00
CA ASP A 347 -21.07 17.22 -7.11
C ASP A 347 -20.00 17.44 -8.20
N ASN A 348 -20.36 17.10 -9.44
CA ASN A 348 -19.42 17.14 -10.56
C ASN A 348 -18.94 18.57 -10.86
N GLU A 349 -19.85 19.55 -10.84
CA GLU A 349 -19.51 20.93 -11.18
C GLU A 349 -18.61 21.55 -10.12
N VAL A 350 -18.87 21.28 -8.84
CA VAL A 350 -17.98 21.67 -7.74
C VAL A 350 -16.60 21.04 -7.91
N ARG A 351 -16.52 19.74 -8.23
CA ARG A 351 -15.25 19.04 -8.44
C ARG A 351 -14.45 19.63 -9.61
N ILE A 352 -15.10 19.89 -10.75
CA ILE A 352 -14.44 20.51 -11.90
C ILE A 352 -13.97 21.93 -11.58
N LEU A 353 -14.77 22.74 -10.87
CA LEU A 353 -14.36 24.07 -10.44
C LEU A 353 -13.12 24.04 -9.54
N LYS A 354 -13.05 23.11 -8.59
CA LYS A 354 -11.87 22.91 -7.74
C LYS A 354 -10.63 22.57 -8.54
N LEU A 355 -10.75 21.71 -9.56
CA LEU A 355 -9.64 21.36 -10.44
C LEU A 355 -9.20 22.54 -11.34
N ILE A 356 -10.14 23.33 -11.85
CA ILE A 356 -9.83 24.57 -12.58
C ILE A 356 -9.01 25.53 -11.71
N ASN A 357 -9.32 25.58 -10.41
CA ASN A 357 -8.63 26.41 -9.43
C ASN A 357 -7.35 25.78 -8.87
N ALA A 358 -6.95 24.58 -9.32
CA ALA A 358 -5.81 23.83 -8.82
C ALA A 358 -5.87 23.55 -7.30
N GLU A 359 -7.07 23.26 -6.77
CA GLU A 359 -7.29 22.87 -5.37
C GLU A 359 -7.02 21.37 -5.11
N ALA A 360 -6.40 20.66 -6.06
CA ALA A 360 -5.98 19.27 -5.92
C ALA A 360 -4.72 19.02 -6.75
N ASP A 361 -3.78 18.26 -6.18
CA ASP A 361 -2.51 17.90 -6.83
C ASP A 361 -2.68 16.75 -7.82
N TYR A 362 -3.64 15.86 -7.59
CA TYR A 362 -3.87 14.67 -8.42
C TYR A 362 -5.33 14.25 -8.46
N LYS A 363 -5.80 13.89 -9.66
CA LYS A 363 -7.11 13.27 -9.88
C LYS A 363 -7.13 12.43 -11.17
N SER A 364 -7.70 11.23 -11.11
CA SER A 364 -7.90 10.38 -12.29
C SER A 364 -9.33 9.81 -12.40
N GLN A 365 -9.81 9.15 -11.35
CA GLN A 365 -11.15 8.61 -11.24
C GLN A 365 -12.21 9.70 -11.21
N SER A 366 -13.39 9.42 -11.74
CA SER A 366 -14.51 10.38 -11.82
C SER A 366 -14.18 11.67 -12.58
N LEU A 367 -13.17 11.63 -13.46
CA LEU A 367 -12.96 12.60 -14.53
C LEU A 367 -13.27 11.95 -15.86
N GLN A 368 -14.27 12.49 -16.55
CA GLN A 368 -14.75 11.96 -17.83
C GLN A 368 -14.33 12.90 -18.97
N LEU A 369 -14.25 12.36 -20.18
CA LEU A 369 -13.85 13.10 -21.38
C LEU A 369 -14.62 14.43 -21.59
N PRO A 370 -15.93 14.55 -21.28
CA PRO A 370 -16.63 15.84 -21.40
C PRO A 370 -16.06 16.99 -20.56
N SER A 371 -15.32 16.70 -19.48
CA SER A 371 -14.65 17.72 -18.67
C SER A 371 -13.31 18.20 -19.25
N ALA A 372 -12.75 17.49 -20.24
CA ALA A 372 -11.44 17.79 -20.79
C ALA A 372 -11.32 19.19 -21.42
N PRO A 373 -12.28 19.71 -22.22
CA PRO A 373 -12.13 21.02 -22.85
C PRO A 373 -11.93 22.15 -21.84
N ILE A 374 -12.76 22.20 -20.79
CA ILE A 374 -12.68 23.27 -19.79
C ILE A 374 -11.41 23.18 -18.94
N LEU A 375 -10.94 21.96 -18.63
CA LEU A 375 -9.69 21.75 -17.91
C LEU A 375 -8.47 22.12 -18.79
N LEU A 376 -8.49 21.78 -20.08
CA LEU A 376 -7.43 22.16 -21.02
C LEU A 376 -7.35 23.67 -21.23
N GLU A 377 -8.49 24.36 -21.31
CA GLU A 377 -8.56 25.82 -21.42
C GLU A 377 -7.96 26.52 -20.19
N ASN A 378 -8.08 25.90 -19.00
CA ASN A 378 -7.61 26.48 -17.74
C ASN A 378 -6.24 25.97 -17.28
N GLN A 379 -5.63 24.98 -17.94
CA GLN A 379 -4.38 24.34 -17.51
C GLN A 379 -3.23 25.35 -17.27
N GLN A 380 -3.09 26.33 -18.17
CA GLN A 380 -2.02 27.33 -18.05
C GLN A 380 -2.27 28.28 -16.87
N LYS A 381 -3.53 28.62 -16.62
CA LYS A 381 -3.92 29.51 -15.52
C LYS A 381 -3.79 28.82 -14.17
N GLY A 382 -4.14 27.53 -14.09
CA GLY A 382 -4.05 26.72 -12.87
C GLY A 382 -2.70 26.04 -12.66
N ASP A 383 -1.74 26.17 -13.57
CA ASP A 383 -0.41 25.53 -13.50
C ASP A 383 -0.47 24.01 -13.29
N TYR A 384 -1.34 23.33 -14.05
CA TYR A 384 -1.46 21.87 -14.05
C TYR A 384 -1.40 21.32 -15.46
N THR A 385 -1.14 20.01 -15.56
CA THR A 385 -1.12 19.30 -16.85
C THR A 385 -2.25 18.29 -16.91
N ILE A 386 -2.93 18.24 -18.07
CA ILE A 386 -3.94 17.21 -18.36
C ILE A 386 -3.34 16.13 -19.25
N HIS A 387 -3.44 14.88 -18.80
CA HIS A 387 -3.06 13.72 -19.58
C HIS A 387 -4.29 12.97 -20.06
N LEU A 388 -4.63 13.14 -21.34
CA LEU A 388 -5.61 12.27 -22.00
C LEU A 388 -4.96 10.90 -22.24
N ARG A 389 -5.60 9.83 -21.75
CA ARG A 389 -5.14 8.46 -21.87
C ARG A 389 -6.24 7.59 -22.48
N PRO A 390 -5.90 6.54 -23.25
CA PRO A 390 -6.89 5.59 -23.75
C PRO A 390 -7.68 4.97 -22.58
N GLU A 391 -8.98 4.83 -22.76
CA GLU A 391 -9.82 4.14 -21.79
C GLU A 391 -9.45 2.65 -21.76
N ILE A 392 -9.23 2.10 -20.57
CA ILE A 392 -8.96 0.66 -20.36
C ILE A 392 -10.23 -0.14 -20.07
N THR A 393 -11.37 0.55 -20.04
CA THR A 393 -12.71 0.02 -19.87
C THR A 393 -13.50 0.15 -21.16
N LEU A 394 -14.51 -0.71 -21.31
CA LEU A 394 -15.44 -0.61 -22.42
C LEU A 394 -16.86 -0.89 -21.91
N SER A 395 -17.81 -0.08 -22.35
CA SER A 395 -19.22 -0.32 -22.05
C SER A 395 -19.67 -1.65 -22.67
N THR A 396 -19.93 -2.64 -21.83
CA THR A 396 -20.43 -3.96 -22.26
C THR A 396 -21.94 -4.06 -22.08
N PHE A 397 -22.62 -4.61 -23.07
CA PHE A 397 -24.00 -5.08 -22.93
C PHE A 397 -24.02 -6.60 -22.99
N ALA A 398 -24.62 -7.24 -21.98
CA ALA A 398 -24.75 -8.68 -21.89
C ALA A 398 -26.20 -9.11 -21.67
N PHE A 399 -26.58 -10.24 -22.24
CA PHE A 399 -27.89 -10.83 -22.06
C PHE A 399 -27.87 -11.85 -20.91
N ASN A 400 -28.90 -11.84 -20.06
CA ASN A 400 -29.00 -12.77 -18.94
C ASN A 400 -29.33 -14.20 -19.43
N VAL A 401 -28.29 -14.98 -19.73
CA VAL A 401 -28.39 -16.39 -20.19
C VAL A 401 -28.88 -17.35 -19.10
N THR A 402 -29.11 -16.86 -17.89
CA THR A 402 -29.70 -17.60 -16.75
C THR A 402 -31.09 -17.08 -16.36
N SER A 403 -31.73 -16.25 -17.19
CA SER A 403 -33.04 -15.65 -16.90
C SER A 403 -34.07 -16.69 -16.43
N ALA A 404 -34.85 -16.41 -15.38
CA ALA A 404 -35.90 -17.31 -14.90
C ALA A 404 -37.03 -17.51 -15.93
N ASP A 405 -37.22 -16.52 -16.80
CA ASP A 405 -38.10 -16.61 -17.97
C ASP A 405 -37.43 -17.49 -19.04
N LEU A 406 -38.02 -18.67 -19.27
CA LEU A 406 -37.46 -19.68 -20.17
C LEU A 406 -37.47 -19.25 -21.63
N GLU A 407 -38.43 -18.43 -22.07
CA GLU A 407 -38.47 -17.93 -23.44
C GLU A 407 -37.37 -16.89 -23.66
N LYS A 408 -37.17 -15.97 -22.70
CA LYS A 408 -36.02 -15.05 -22.73
C LYS A 408 -34.70 -15.80 -22.68
N ARG A 409 -34.58 -16.82 -21.82
CA ARG A 409 -33.38 -17.65 -21.70
C ARG A 409 -33.05 -18.33 -23.03
N LYS A 410 -34.05 -18.86 -23.72
CA LYS A 410 -33.89 -19.48 -25.04
C LYS A 410 -33.36 -18.48 -26.07
N VAL A 411 -33.95 -17.29 -26.15
CA VAL A 411 -33.51 -16.24 -27.09
C VAL A 411 -32.12 -15.72 -26.74
N PHE A 412 -31.87 -15.37 -25.47
CA PHE A 412 -30.58 -14.85 -25.01
C PHE A 412 -29.46 -15.89 -25.08
N GLY A 413 -29.80 -17.17 -24.93
CA GLY A 413 -28.91 -18.31 -25.11
C GLY A 413 -28.52 -18.56 -26.57
N ASP A 414 -29.32 -18.12 -27.55
CA ASP A 414 -29.01 -18.26 -28.97
C ASP A 414 -27.85 -17.34 -29.40
N LEU A 415 -26.78 -17.93 -29.90
CA LEU A 415 -25.61 -17.18 -30.39
C LEU A 415 -25.97 -16.22 -31.54
N ARG A 416 -26.88 -16.64 -32.43
CA ARG A 416 -27.28 -15.84 -33.60
C ARG A 416 -27.97 -14.56 -33.18
N PHE A 417 -28.79 -14.63 -32.14
CA PHE A 417 -29.43 -13.45 -31.55
C PHE A 417 -28.37 -12.48 -31.01
N ARG A 418 -27.41 -12.97 -30.21
CA ARG A 418 -26.34 -12.10 -29.65
C ARG A 418 -25.46 -11.48 -30.73
N GLN A 419 -25.16 -12.22 -31.80
CA GLN A 419 -24.43 -11.71 -32.97
C GLN A 419 -25.24 -10.63 -33.70
N ALA A 420 -26.52 -10.87 -33.97
CA ALA A 420 -27.40 -9.89 -34.62
C ALA A 420 -27.49 -8.60 -33.82
N MET A 421 -27.66 -8.69 -32.50
CA MET A 421 -27.67 -7.54 -31.60
C MET A 421 -26.34 -6.79 -31.59
N SER A 422 -25.20 -7.50 -31.64
CA SER A 422 -23.89 -6.83 -31.74
C SER A 422 -23.74 -6.03 -33.04
N VAL A 423 -24.18 -6.58 -34.18
CA VAL A 423 -24.11 -5.91 -35.50
C VAL A 423 -25.08 -4.73 -35.58
N ALA A 424 -26.22 -4.81 -34.90
CA ALA A 424 -27.21 -3.73 -34.87
C ALA A 424 -26.75 -2.46 -34.12
N ILE A 425 -25.69 -2.55 -33.32
CA ILE A 425 -25.16 -1.41 -32.56
C ILE A 425 -24.24 -0.56 -33.45
N ASN A 426 -24.67 0.67 -33.74
CA ASN A 426 -23.84 1.67 -34.41
C ASN A 426 -22.81 2.26 -33.44
N ARG A 427 -21.64 1.64 -33.39
CA ARG A 427 -20.53 2.08 -32.52
C ARG A 427 -19.86 3.38 -32.98
N ALA A 428 -19.94 3.70 -34.28
CA ALA A 428 -19.40 4.95 -34.80
C ALA A 428 -20.18 6.14 -34.25
N GLU A 429 -21.52 6.06 -34.29
CA GLU A 429 -22.37 7.09 -33.69
C GLU A 429 -22.12 7.24 -32.18
N ILE A 430 -22.00 6.12 -31.45
CA ILE A 430 -21.73 6.15 -30.00
C ILE A 430 -20.43 6.87 -29.65
N ASN A 431 -19.43 6.88 -30.54
CA ASN A 431 -18.17 7.58 -30.28
C ASN A 431 -18.26 9.11 -30.50
N GLU A 432 -19.28 9.59 -31.20
CA GLU A 432 -19.47 11.03 -31.50
C GLU A 432 -20.32 11.75 -30.43
N VAL A 433 -21.09 11.00 -29.62
CA VAL A 433 -21.90 11.48 -28.48
C VAL A 433 -21.22 11.17 -27.16
#